data_AF-A0AAP5Q4N6-F1
#
_entry.id   AF-A0AAP5Q4N6-F1
#
_cell.length_a   1.000
_cell.length_b   1.000
_cell.length_c   1.000
_cell.angle_alpha   90.00
_cell.angle_beta   90.00
_cell.angle_gamma   90.00
#
_symmetry.space_group_name_H-M   'P 1'
#
loop_
_entity.id
_entity.type
_entity.pdbx_description
1 polymer ?
#
loop_
_entity_poly.entity_id
_entity_poly.type
_entity_poly.pdbx_seq_one_letter_code
_entity_poly.pdbx_strand_id
1 'polypeptide(L)'
;MSKRTWMRTLFAAISAALIGVIVAACGSSSSSIAQTGQQQIRHVFVITLENENYATTFGANSKAPYLSQTLASQGALVQQYYGTGHVSLDNYISMISGQAPTPETDNDCPIYQDFTLTGMTPDGQAIGSGCVYPASIKTLPDQLKAAGYTWKGYEDDMGNDPTREAATCGHPTLNTTDLTQIGEAPSAAVPQGDQYATRHNPFMYFHSIIDSPDCGQNVVNLNRLTTDLQSISTTANFNLITPNLCDDGHDSPCVNGQPGGLTSANTFLQKWVPIITASPAFQKDGLLIINFDESSYASVTQPSAGQTQLTFAGTTCCSQQPGPNLPAFPQTSSLSYKGATINLTKQSFGGDQTGAVMISRFIKPGTVSTVQYNHYSMLKSIEDIFQLGYLGYAGQAGLVGFGNDIFTNL
;
A
#
# COMPACT_ATOMS: atom_id res chain seq x y z
N MET A 1 73.47 -54.71 -16.41
CA MET A 1 72.97 -56.11 -16.36
C MET A 1 71.48 -56.10 -16.68
N SER A 2 70.94 -57.15 -17.32
CA SER A 2 69.56 -57.30 -17.86
C SER A 2 69.14 -56.26 -18.92
N LYS A 3 68.90 -56.58 -20.22
CA LYS A 3 67.96 -57.51 -20.88
C LYS A 3 66.49 -57.10 -20.64
N ARG A 4 65.74 -56.56 -21.63
CA ARG A 4 65.29 -57.06 -22.97
C ARG A 4 63.87 -57.66 -22.87
N THR A 5 62.90 -57.06 -23.58
CA THR A 5 61.89 -57.67 -24.49
C THR A 5 61.06 -56.52 -25.13
N TRP A 6 60.95 -56.40 -26.46
CA TRP A 6 59.92 -57.03 -27.35
C TRP A 6 58.49 -56.60 -27.05
N MET A 7 57.56 -56.36 -27.99
CA MET A 7 57.49 -56.18 -29.44
C MET A 7 55.99 -55.87 -29.70
N ARG A 8 55.68 -55.08 -30.75
CA ARG A 8 54.57 -55.24 -31.74
C ARG A 8 53.25 -55.93 -31.25
N THR A 9 52.04 -55.39 -31.42
CA THR A 9 51.22 -55.28 -32.67
C THR A 9 49.89 -54.52 -32.36
N LEU A 10 48.94 -54.17 -33.25
CA LEU A 10 48.89 -53.66 -34.66
C LEU A 10 47.53 -52.92 -34.84
N PHE A 11 47.51 -51.76 -35.53
CA PHE A 11 46.34 -51.19 -36.28
C PHE A 11 45.11 -50.71 -35.43
N ALA A 12 44.21 -49.83 -35.89
CA ALA A 12 44.00 -49.26 -37.23
C ALA A 12 43.62 -47.75 -37.23
N ALA A 13 44.02 -47.07 -38.31
CA ALA A 13 43.25 -46.12 -39.16
C ALA A 13 42.25 -45.13 -38.50
N ILE A 14 42.54 -43.82 -38.49
CA ILE A 14 42.21 -42.82 -39.55
C ILE A 14 40.75 -42.33 -39.54
N SER A 15 40.57 -41.08 -39.07
CA SER A 15 39.77 -39.97 -39.66
C SER A 15 39.58 -38.90 -38.56
N ALA A 16 40.28 -37.77 -38.54
CA ALA A 16 40.12 -36.62 -39.43
C ALA A 16 38.73 -35.96 -39.33
N ALA A 17 38.63 -34.86 -38.56
CA ALA A 17 38.23 -33.53 -39.08
C ALA A 17 38.11 -32.50 -37.93
N LEU A 18 38.32 -31.23 -38.27
CA LEU A 18 38.07 -30.09 -37.38
C LEU A 18 36.59 -30.01 -37.01
N ILE A 19 36.29 -29.72 -35.75
CA ILE A 19 35.18 -28.83 -35.41
C ILE A 19 35.80 -27.66 -34.64
N GLY A 20 35.79 -26.49 -35.27
CA GLY A 20 36.27 -25.27 -34.64
C GLY A 20 35.41 -24.92 -33.44
N VAL A 21 36.04 -24.42 -32.37
CA VAL A 21 35.31 -23.88 -31.21
C VAL A 21 34.65 -22.58 -31.64
N ILE A 22 33.43 -22.68 -32.19
CA ILE A 22 32.50 -21.57 -32.22
C ILE A 22 32.11 -21.35 -30.76
N VAL A 23 32.82 -20.43 -30.10
CA VAL A 23 32.30 -19.79 -28.90
C VAL A 23 31.09 -18.99 -29.37
N ALA A 24 29.94 -19.65 -29.37
CA ALA A 24 28.66 -18.97 -29.47
C ALA A 24 28.53 -18.13 -28.20
N ALA A 25 29.04 -16.90 -28.27
CA ALA A 25 28.58 -15.81 -27.44
C ALA A 25 27.13 -15.53 -27.83
N CYS A 26 26.24 -16.45 -27.44
CA CYS A 26 24.87 -16.13 -27.11
C CYS A 26 24.96 -15.21 -25.91
N GLY A 27 25.30 -13.94 -26.18
CA GLY A 27 25.11 -12.88 -25.23
C GLY A 27 23.67 -12.99 -24.81
N SER A 28 23.45 -13.29 -23.53
CA SER A 28 22.17 -13.08 -22.90
C SER A 28 21.75 -11.69 -23.34
N SER A 29 20.68 -11.63 -24.13
CA SER A 29 20.02 -10.37 -24.41
C SER A 29 19.37 -9.99 -23.10
N SER A 30 20.20 -9.47 -22.19
CA SER A 30 19.80 -8.63 -21.10
C SER A 30 18.99 -7.56 -21.80
N SER A 31 17.66 -7.72 -21.76
CA SER A 31 16.75 -6.64 -22.08
C SER A 31 17.24 -5.51 -21.20
N SER A 32 17.90 -4.53 -21.81
CA SER A 32 18.28 -3.32 -21.12
C SER A 32 16.94 -2.72 -20.75
N ILE A 33 16.51 -3.00 -19.51
CA ILE A 33 15.43 -2.27 -18.86
C ILE A 33 15.83 -0.83 -19.11
N ALA A 34 15.05 -0.13 -19.93
CA ALA A 34 15.35 1.27 -20.18
C ALA A 34 15.47 1.90 -18.80
N GLN A 35 16.52 2.69 -18.55
CA GLN A 35 16.46 3.65 -17.46
C GLN A 35 15.30 4.56 -17.82
N THR A 36 14.12 4.22 -17.32
CA THR A 36 12.88 4.88 -17.67
C THR A 36 12.97 6.25 -17.04
N GLY A 37 12.29 7.24 -17.64
CA GLY A 37 12.24 8.56 -17.02
C GLY A 37 11.66 8.54 -15.59
N GLN A 38 11.04 7.43 -15.17
CA GLN A 38 10.54 7.18 -13.82
C GLN A 38 11.66 7.27 -12.77
N GLN A 39 12.89 6.83 -13.05
CA GLN A 39 14.01 7.02 -12.11
C GLN A 39 14.48 8.49 -12.00
N GLN A 40 13.86 9.44 -12.72
CA GLN A 40 13.99 10.86 -12.42
C GLN A 40 13.15 11.28 -11.20
N ILE A 41 12.11 10.52 -10.82
CA ILE A 41 11.31 10.73 -9.60
C ILE A 41 12.18 10.41 -8.38
N ARG A 42 12.16 11.28 -7.37
CA ARG A 42 12.92 11.11 -6.12
C ARG A 42 12.14 11.42 -4.85
N HIS A 43 10.94 11.97 -4.97
CA HIS A 43 10.02 12.18 -3.85
C HIS A 43 8.64 11.65 -4.22
N VAL A 44 8.21 10.59 -3.55
CA VAL A 44 6.87 10.02 -3.67
C VAL A 44 6.04 10.43 -2.46
N PHE A 45 4.84 10.89 -2.72
CA PHE A 45 3.81 11.18 -1.73
C PHE A 45 2.62 10.28 -2.04
N VAL A 46 2.08 9.63 -1.02
CA VAL A 46 0.83 8.85 -1.10
C VAL A 46 -0.13 9.47 -0.10
N ILE A 47 -1.30 9.90 -0.56
CA ILE A 47 -2.44 10.18 0.31
C ILE A 47 -3.42 9.03 0.11
N THR A 48 -3.60 8.21 1.13
CA THR A 48 -4.64 7.19 1.13
C THR A 48 -5.91 7.79 1.71
N LEU A 49 -7.03 7.56 1.05
CA LEU A 49 -8.39 7.87 1.50
C LEU A 49 -9.13 6.55 1.79
N GLU A 50 -10.29 6.63 2.45
CA GLU A 50 -10.98 5.43 2.95
C GLU A 50 -12.29 5.11 2.22
N ASN A 51 -12.53 3.82 2.01
CA ASN A 51 -13.81 3.16 1.74
C ASN A 51 -14.71 3.86 0.72
N GLU A 52 -14.24 4.15 -0.49
CA GLU A 52 -15.05 4.85 -1.50
C GLU A 52 -14.88 4.27 -2.90
N ASN A 53 -16.01 3.99 -3.55
CA ASN A 53 -16.03 3.29 -4.83
C ASN A 53 -15.98 4.27 -6.02
N TYR A 54 -15.35 3.84 -7.12
CA TYR A 54 -15.06 4.71 -8.28
C TYR A 54 -16.27 5.48 -8.80
N ALA A 55 -17.45 4.85 -8.86
CA ALA A 55 -18.67 5.48 -9.35
C ALA A 55 -19.25 6.57 -8.42
N THR A 56 -18.94 6.52 -7.12
CA THR A 56 -19.32 7.54 -6.13
C THR A 56 -18.30 8.68 -6.15
N THR A 57 -17.01 8.36 -6.06
CA THR A 57 -15.94 9.35 -6.06
C THR A 57 -15.83 10.11 -7.38
N PHE A 58 -15.85 9.44 -8.52
CA PHE A 58 -15.61 10.04 -9.85
C PHE A 58 -16.89 10.22 -10.69
N GLY A 59 -18.06 9.92 -10.11
CA GLY A 59 -19.37 10.14 -10.73
C GLY A 59 -19.82 11.60 -10.74
N ALA A 60 -20.84 11.90 -11.54
CA ALA A 60 -21.37 13.26 -11.72
C ALA A 60 -21.91 13.93 -10.43
N ASN A 61 -22.22 13.13 -9.40
CA ASN A 61 -22.75 13.60 -8.11
C ASN A 61 -21.71 13.62 -6.97
N SER A 62 -20.42 13.42 -7.30
CA SER A 62 -19.31 13.37 -6.35
C SER A 62 -19.34 14.51 -5.33
N LYS A 63 -19.12 14.17 -4.05
CA LYS A 63 -18.90 15.15 -2.97
C LYS A 63 -17.46 15.65 -2.89
N ALA A 64 -16.56 15.06 -3.69
CA ALA A 64 -15.17 15.48 -3.84
C ALA A 64 -14.85 16.01 -5.25
N PRO A 65 -15.45 17.14 -5.70
CA PRO A 65 -15.16 17.74 -7.00
C PRO A 65 -13.70 18.21 -7.14
N TYR A 66 -12.99 18.47 -6.04
CA TYR A 66 -11.56 18.78 -6.10
C TYR A 66 -10.77 17.55 -6.57
N LEU A 67 -10.98 16.37 -5.99
CA LEU A 67 -10.34 15.14 -6.45
C LEU A 67 -10.83 14.75 -7.85
N SER A 68 -12.14 14.62 -8.02
CA SER A 68 -12.76 13.98 -9.18
C SER A 68 -12.75 14.80 -10.47
N GLN A 69 -12.64 16.12 -10.36
CA GLN A 69 -12.63 17.02 -11.52
C GLN A 69 -11.31 17.82 -11.56
N THR A 70 -10.94 18.49 -10.47
CA THR A 70 -9.78 19.40 -10.47
C THR A 70 -8.47 18.62 -10.59
N LEU A 71 -8.16 17.72 -9.65
CA LEU A 71 -6.93 16.94 -9.65
C LEU A 71 -6.89 15.93 -10.81
N ALA A 72 -8.00 15.27 -11.11
CA ALA A 72 -8.12 14.40 -12.29
C ALA A 72 -7.77 15.13 -13.61
N SER A 73 -8.14 16.42 -13.75
CA SER A 73 -7.76 17.23 -14.93
C SER A 73 -6.30 17.72 -14.92
N GLN A 74 -5.64 17.74 -13.76
CA GLN A 74 -4.28 18.25 -13.58
C GLN A 74 -3.19 17.17 -13.75
N GLY A 75 -3.54 15.89 -13.67
CA GLY A 75 -2.60 14.78 -13.79
C GLY A 75 -3.20 13.60 -14.55
N ALA A 76 -3.08 12.40 -13.98
CA ALA A 76 -3.66 11.17 -14.50
C ALA A 76 -4.83 10.69 -13.63
N LEU A 77 -5.96 10.39 -14.25
CA LEU A 77 -7.04 9.59 -13.64
C LEU A 77 -6.82 8.12 -13.98
N VAL A 78 -6.60 7.30 -12.96
CA VAL A 78 -6.55 5.84 -13.06
C VAL A 78 -7.92 5.29 -12.78
N GLN A 79 -8.65 4.92 -13.84
CA GLN A 79 -10.03 4.47 -13.72
C GLN A 79 -10.12 3.07 -13.12
N GLN A 80 -9.14 2.22 -13.42
CA GLN A 80 -9.12 0.80 -13.09
C GLN A 80 -8.15 0.51 -11.93
N TYR A 81 -8.19 1.34 -10.88
CA TYR A 81 -7.48 1.08 -9.63
C TYR A 81 -8.39 0.34 -8.64
N TYR A 82 -7.84 -0.64 -7.93
CA TYR A 82 -8.54 -1.56 -7.04
C TYR A 82 -7.87 -1.67 -5.68
N GLY A 83 -8.67 -1.87 -4.63
CA GLY A 83 -8.17 -2.36 -3.34
C GLY A 83 -7.68 -3.80 -3.44
N THR A 84 -6.88 -4.22 -2.47
CA THR A 84 -6.30 -5.57 -2.34
C THR A 84 -6.91 -6.44 -1.24
N GLY A 85 -7.78 -5.88 -0.40
CA GLY A 85 -8.63 -6.57 0.58
C GLY A 85 -9.85 -5.71 0.93
N HIS A 86 -10.66 -6.15 1.88
CA HIS A 86 -12.02 -5.61 2.12
C HIS A 86 -12.23 -4.99 3.51
N VAL A 87 -11.12 -4.63 4.16
CA VAL A 87 -11.05 -3.77 5.36
C VAL A 87 -9.74 -2.98 5.27
N SER A 88 -9.69 -1.80 5.88
CA SER A 88 -8.59 -0.85 5.72
C SER A 88 -7.21 -1.45 5.96
N LEU A 89 -7.01 -2.17 7.07
CA LEU A 89 -5.67 -2.55 7.53
C LEU A 89 -4.87 -3.40 6.54
N ASP A 90 -5.51 -4.37 5.90
CA ASP A 90 -4.81 -5.27 4.99
C ASP A 90 -4.37 -4.59 3.69
N ASN A 91 -5.07 -3.53 3.29
CA ASN A 91 -4.73 -2.65 2.19
C ASN A 91 -3.51 -1.79 2.51
N TYR A 92 -3.47 -1.14 3.67
CA TYR A 92 -2.28 -0.41 4.13
C TYR A 92 -1.04 -1.30 4.26
N ILE A 93 -1.20 -2.52 4.80
CA ILE A 93 -0.13 -3.52 4.87
C ILE A 93 0.36 -3.89 3.47
N SER A 94 -0.57 -4.16 2.54
CA SER A 94 -0.26 -4.47 1.13
C SER A 94 0.55 -3.35 0.46
N MET A 95 0.19 -2.08 0.72
CA MET A 95 0.83 -0.89 0.15
C MET A 95 2.31 -0.71 0.54
N ILE A 96 2.75 -1.19 1.72
CA ILE A 96 4.15 -1.01 2.17
C ILE A 96 4.98 -2.30 2.26
N SER A 97 4.37 -3.49 2.16
CA SER A 97 5.07 -4.76 2.43
C SER A 97 4.79 -5.86 1.41
N GLY A 98 3.79 -5.67 0.54
CA GLY A 98 3.33 -6.68 -0.39
C GLY A 98 2.78 -7.95 0.28
N GLN A 99 2.59 -7.95 1.61
CA GLN A 99 1.95 -9.04 2.33
C GLN A 99 0.45 -9.04 2.04
N ALA A 100 -0.08 -10.23 1.77
CA ALA A 100 -1.49 -10.47 1.63
C ALA A 100 -2.16 -10.72 3.01
N PRO A 101 -3.49 -10.62 3.10
CA PRO A 101 -4.16 -10.55 4.40
C PRO A 101 -4.02 -11.83 5.23
N THR A 102 -4.06 -11.68 6.56
CA THR A 102 -4.41 -12.73 7.52
C THR A 102 -5.88 -12.59 7.91
N PRO A 103 -6.49 -13.59 8.59
CA PRO A 103 -7.81 -13.43 9.20
C PRO A 103 -7.89 -12.28 10.22
N GLU A 104 -6.76 -11.88 10.81
CA GLU A 104 -6.70 -10.74 11.73
C GLU A 104 -6.57 -9.39 11.00
N THR A 105 -5.76 -9.29 9.96
CA THR A 105 -5.64 -8.03 9.18
C THR A 105 -6.87 -7.80 8.30
N ASP A 106 -7.47 -8.87 7.75
CA ASP A 106 -8.78 -8.87 7.07
C ASP A 106 -9.96 -8.58 8.05
N ASN A 107 -9.67 -8.25 9.31
CA ASN A 107 -10.63 -7.75 10.28
C ASN A 107 -10.05 -6.59 11.12
N ASP A 108 -9.16 -5.76 10.56
CA ASP A 108 -8.56 -4.56 11.20
C ASP A 108 -7.79 -4.76 12.52
N CYS A 109 -7.53 -6.01 12.89
CA CYS A 109 -6.81 -6.43 14.09
C CYS A 109 -7.24 -5.72 15.40
N PRO A 110 -8.51 -5.86 15.85
CA PRO A 110 -9.03 -5.22 17.06
C PRO A 110 -8.35 -5.67 18.35
N ILE A 111 -7.63 -6.78 18.33
CA ILE A 111 -6.63 -7.15 19.34
C ILE A 111 -5.28 -7.04 18.63
N TYR A 112 -4.53 -5.98 18.92
CA TYR A 112 -3.25 -5.65 18.28
C TYR A 112 -2.18 -6.66 18.72
N GLN A 113 -2.09 -7.78 18.01
CA GLN A 113 -1.39 -9.00 18.47
C GLN A 113 -0.21 -9.41 17.59
N ASP A 114 0.80 -10.01 18.24
CA ASP A 114 2.02 -10.50 17.60
C ASP A 114 1.71 -11.55 16.51
N PHE A 115 2.33 -11.42 15.34
CA PHE A 115 2.24 -12.42 14.28
C PHE A 115 3.12 -13.62 14.61
N THR A 116 2.49 -14.78 14.80
CA THR A 116 3.17 -16.06 15.00
C THR A 116 3.63 -16.62 13.65
N LEU A 117 4.89 -16.38 13.29
CA LEU A 117 5.47 -16.84 12.02
C LEU A 117 5.77 -18.34 12.05
N THR A 118 5.17 -19.08 11.10
CA THR A 118 5.32 -20.54 10.95
C THR A 118 6.05 -20.94 9.66
N GLY A 119 6.10 -20.05 8.67
CA GLY A 119 6.78 -20.28 7.40
C GLY A 119 6.75 -19.05 6.50
N MET A 120 7.26 -19.19 5.28
CA MET A 120 7.23 -18.16 4.25
C MET A 120 7.09 -18.82 2.88
N THR A 121 6.30 -18.24 1.97
CA THR A 121 6.20 -18.69 0.57
C THR A 121 7.43 -18.27 -0.24
N PRO A 122 7.69 -18.88 -1.43
CA PRO A 122 8.84 -18.50 -2.27
C PRO A 122 8.83 -17.04 -2.77
N ASP A 123 7.66 -16.42 -2.84
CA ASP A 123 7.41 -15.02 -3.19
C ASP A 123 7.32 -14.09 -1.96
N GLY A 124 7.65 -14.58 -0.75
CA GLY A 124 7.86 -13.74 0.43
C GLY A 124 6.62 -13.44 1.28
N GLN A 125 5.51 -14.16 1.10
CA GLN A 125 4.35 -14.07 2.00
C GLN A 125 4.65 -14.81 3.31
N ALA A 126 4.46 -14.13 4.44
CA ALA A 126 4.51 -14.72 5.77
C ALA A 126 3.35 -15.72 5.94
N ILE A 127 3.66 -16.91 6.47
CA ILE A 127 2.66 -17.94 6.80
C ILE A 127 2.48 -17.98 8.31
N GLY A 128 1.28 -17.73 8.82
CA GLY A 128 1.01 -17.64 10.26
C GLY A 128 -0.31 -16.95 10.58
N SER A 129 -0.42 -16.43 11.81
CA SER A 129 -1.61 -15.78 12.36
C SER A 129 -1.22 -14.60 13.25
N GLY A 130 -2.03 -13.55 13.26
CA GLY A 130 -1.78 -12.27 13.93
C GLY A 130 -1.61 -11.13 12.93
N CYS A 131 -1.20 -9.96 13.41
CA CYS A 131 -1.08 -8.76 12.56
C CYS A 131 0.20 -7.96 12.75
N VAL A 132 0.91 -8.06 13.89
CA VAL A 132 2.20 -7.38 14.07
C VAL A 132 3.35 -8.29 13.62
N TYR A 133 3.81 -8.11 12.38
CA TYR A 133 4.78 -8.99 11.72
C TYR A 133 6.17 -8.87 12.37
N PRO A 134 6.90 -10.00 12.58
CA PRO A 134 8.25 -9.98 13.14
C PRO A 134 9.23 -9.28 12.21
N ALA A 135 10.32 -8.72 12.76
CA ALA A 135 11.29 -7.89 12.05
C ALA A 135 12.06 -8.58 10.89
N SER A 136 11.86 -9.88 10.70
CA SER A 136 12.31 -10.66 9.54
C SER A 136 11.46 -10.40 8.29
N ILE A 137 10.19 -10.01 8.44
CA ILE A 137 9.32 -9.57 7.35
C ILE A 137 9.69 -8.12 7.03
N LYS A 138 9.92 -7.83 5.74
CA LYS A 138 10.49 -6.55 5.30
C LYS A 138 9.46 -5.66 4.61
N THR A 139 9.65 -4.38 4.83
CA THR A 139 8.79 -3.29 4.34
C THR A 139 9.56 -2.38 3.38
N LEU A 140 8.85 -1.55 2.63
CA LEU A 140 9.41 -0.50 1.81
C LEU A 140 10.31 0.46 2.63
N PRO A 141 9.92 0.92 3.84
CA PRO A 141 10.83 1.54 4.82
C PRO A 141 12.18 0.83 5.04
N ASP A 142 12.19 -0.50 5.25
CA ASP A 142 13.43 -1.28 5.41
C ASP A 142 14.32 -1.16 4.16
N GLN A 143 13.72 -1.31 2.98
CA GLN A 143 14.44 -1.25 1.70
C GLN A 143 14.97 0.14 1.37
N LEU A 144 14.15 1.18 1.56
CA LEU A 144 14.53 2.57 1.35
C LEU A 144 15.72 2.93 2.24
N LYS A 145 15.66 2.60 3.54
CA LYS A 145 16.76 2.80 4.48
C LYS A 145 18.02 2.04 4.08
N ALA A 146 17.89 0.79 3.64
CA ALA A 146 19.02 -0.01 3.15
C ALA A 146 19.66 0.57 1.86
N ALA A 147 18.86 1.22 1.01
CA ALA A 147 19.32 1.91 -0.20
C ALA A 147 19.79 3.36 0.04
N GLY A 148 19.72 3.87 1.27
CA GLY A 148 20.12 5.24 1.63
C GLY A 148 19.07 6.33 1.33
N TYR A 149 17.82 5.93 1.07
CA TYR A 149 16.68 6.84 0.96
C TYR A 149 15.98 7.04 2.30
N THR A 150 15.22 8.13 2.39
CA THR A 150 14.46 8.53 3.58
C THR A 150 12.97 8.25 3.41
N TRP A 151 12.26 8.00 4.52
CA TRP A 151 10.82 7.73 4.52
C TRP A 151 10.15 8.38 5.73
N LYS A 152 8.86 8.73 5.61
CA LYS A 152 8.00 9.18 6.72
C LYS A 152 6.53 8.77 6.55
N GLY A 153 5.87 8.57 7.69
CA GLY A 153 4.41 8.49 7.85
C GLY A 153 3.91 9.75 8.55
N TYR A 154 2.82 10.32 8.03
CA TYR A 154 2.19 11.52 8.54
C TYR A 154 0.72 11.23 8.81
N GLU A 155 0.44 10.86 10.05
CA GLU A 155 -0.88 10.42 10.48
C GLU A 155 -1.62 11.62 11.09
N ASP A 156 -2.80 11.97 10.59
CA ASP A 156 -3.57 13.08 11.16
C ASP A 156 -4.18 12.70 12.51
N ASP A 157 -4.38 13.71 13.35
CA ASP A 157 -4.85 13.60 14.75
C ASP A 157 -4.01 12.72 15.73
N MET A 158 -3.03 11.94 15.27
CA MET A 158 -2.23 11.04 16.13
C MET A 158 -1.62 11.73 17.36
N GLY A 159 -1.96 11.21 18.54
CA GLY A 159 -1.54 11.67 19.86
C GLY A 159 -2.26 12.94 20.33
N ASN A 160 -3.49 13.19 19.88
CA ASN A 160 -4.32 14.27 20.40
C ASN A 160 -4.84 13.92 21.81
N ASP A 161 -5.16 12.64 22.08
CA ASP A 161 -5.16 12.07 23.42
C ASP A 161 -3.86 11.28 23.73
N PRO A 162 -2.91 11.86 24.50
CA PRO A 162 -1.70 11.16 24.93
C PRO A 162 -1.96 10.02 25.93
N THR A 163 -3.21 9.79 26.36
CA THR A 163 -3.60 8.61 27.16
C THR A 163 -4.13 7.44 26.32
N ARG A 164 -4.49 7.69 25.05
CA ARG A 164 -4.92 6.69 24.07
C ARG A 164 -3.76 6.19 23.23
N GLU A 165 -2.91 7.09 22.71
CA GLU A 165 -1.67 6.73 22.03
C GLU A 165 -0.56 7.82 22.10
N ALA A 166 0.65 7.49 21.65
CA ALA A 166 1.78 8.42 21.61
C ALA A 166 1.75 9.34 20.37
N ALA A 167 2.17 10.61 20.54
CA ALA A 167 2.24 11.62 19.45
C ALA A 167 3.28 11.35 18.34
N THR A 168 4.06 10.28 18.49
CA THR A 168 4.96 9.71 17.47
C THR A 168 5.02 8.21 17.71
N CYS A 169 4.99 7.36 16.67
CA CYS A 169 4.87 5.91 16.84
C CYS A 169 3.66 5.53 17.73
N GLY A 170 2.50 6.15 17.49
CA GLY A 170 1.28 5.90 18.25
C GLY A 170 0.69 4.55 17.87
N HIS A 171 0.70 3.59 18.81
CA HIS A 171 0.07 2.28 18.63
C HIS A 171 -0.38 1.70 19.99
N PRO A 172 -1.31 0.72 20.00
CA PRO A 172 -1.71 0.01 21.21
C PRO A 172 -0.55 -0.77 21.84
N THR A 173 -0.71 -1.18 23.09
CA THR A 173 0.22 -2.16 23.69
C THR A 173 0.05 -3.52 23.02
N LEU A 174 1.15 -4.21 22.73
CA LEU A 174 1.11 -5.54 22.10
C LEU A 174 0.23 -6.52 22.90
N ASN A 175 -0.57 -7.29 22.18
CA ASN A 175 -1.55 -8.25 22.65
C ASN A 175 -2.66 -7.65 23.53
N THR A 176 -3.04 -6.39 23.27
CA THR A 176 -4.17 -5.70 23.91
C THR A 176 -5.21 -5.25 22.90
N THR A 177 -6.40 -4.86 23.37
CA THR A 177 -7.44 -4.28 22.51
C THR A 177 -6.99 -2.94 21.95
N ASP A 178 -7.11 -2.77 20.63
CA ASP A 178 -6.90 -1.49 19.98
C ASP A 178 -8.08 -0.55 20.26
N LEU A 179 -7.82 0.50 21.05
CA LEU A 179 -8.81 1.53 21.38
C LEU A 179 -8.95 2.61 20.29
N THR A 180 -8.11 2.57 19.25
CA THR A 180 -8.14 3.48 18.10
C THR A 180 -9.03 2.96 16.96
N GLN A 181 -9.64 1.78 17.12
CA GLN A 181 -10.64 1.23 16.20
C GLN A 181 -11.87 2.12 16.02
N ILE A 182 -12.14 3.01 16.98
CA ILE A 182 -13.17 4.05 16.90
C ILE A 182 -12.58 5.42 17.31
N GLY A 183 -13.14 6.49 16.76
CA GLY A 183 -12.82 7.85 17.21
C GLY A 183 -13.36 8.14 18.62
N GLU A 184 -12.56 8.84 19.43
CA GLU A 184 -13.02 9.43 20.69
C GLU A 184 -13.84 10.69 20.39
N ALA A 185 -15.04 10.80 20.98
CA ALA A 185 -15.86 12.00 20.87
C ALA A 185 -15.31 13.14 21.76
N PRO A 186 -15.54 14.43 21.40
CA PRO A 186 -15.08 15.57 22.20
C PRO A 186 -15.40 15.49 23.69
N SER A 187 -14.35 15.65 24.50
CA SER A 187 -14.41 15.57 25.97
C SER A 187 -13.79 16.81 26.63
N ALA A 188 -13.88 16.91 27.96
CA ALA A 188 -13.21 18.01 28.68
C ALA A 188 -11.67 17.87 28.71
N ALA A 189 -11.16 16.65 28.50
CA ALA A 189 -9.73 16.36 28.38
C ALA A 189 -9.24 16.53 26.94
N VAL A 190 -10.08 16.15 25.97
CA VAL A 190 -9.76 16.12 24.52
C VAL A 190 -10.82 16.94 23.76
N PRO A 191 -10.71 18.28 23.70
CA PRO A 191 -11.82 19.15 23.30
C PRO A 191 -12.28 19.07 21.85
N GLN A 192 -11.56 18.35 20.98
CA GLN A 192 -11.94 18.10 19.59
C GLN A 192 -12.29 16.63 19.31
N GLY A 193 -12.17 15.75 20.31
CA GLY A 193 -12.11 14.31 20.11
C GLY A 193 -10.75 13.87 19.59
N ASP A 194 -10.57 12.58 19.37
CA ASP A 194 -9.39 11.99 18.73
C ASP A 194 -9.85 10.99 17.67
N GLN A 195 -9.43 11.21 16.43
CA GLN A 195 -9.82 10.44 15.26
C GLN A 195 -8.64 9.78 14.56
N TYR A 196 -7.51 9.61 15.26
CA TYR A 196 -6.47 8.72 14.81
C TYR A 196 -6.93 7.26 14.86
N ALA A 197 -6.52 6.46 13.88
CA ALA A 197 -6.81 5.04 13.79
C ALA A 197 -5.53 4.27 13.44
N THR A 198 -5.07 3.40 14.35
CA THR A 198 -3.85 2.61 14.16
C THR A 198 -3.95 1.74 12.92
N ARG A 199 -5.14 1.17 12.64
CA ARG A 199 -5.40 0.34 11.45
C ARG A 199 -5.09 1.02 10.11
N HIS A 200 -5.06 2.37 10.06
CA HIS A 200 -4.69 3.14 8.85
C HIS A 200 -3.19 3.44 8.77
N ASN A 201 -2.42 3.11 9.81
CA ASN A 201 -0.99 3.33 9.92
C ASN A 201 -0.24 1.98 9.82
N PRO A 202 0.16 1.54 8.61
CA PRO A 202 0.75 0.21 8.43
C PRO A 202 2.12 0.08 9.09
N PHE A 203 2.81 1.19 9.37
CA PHE A 203 4.11 1.18 10.01
C PHE A 203 4.05 0.59 11.43
N MET A 204 2.88 0.62 12.08
CA MET A 204 2.68 0.06 13.42
C MET A 204 2.59 -1.48 13.42
N TYR A 205 2.46 -2.12 12.26
CA TYR A 205 2.25 -3.57 12.17
C TYR A 205 3.53 -4.35 11.85
N PHE A 206 4.72 -3.76 12.05
CA PHE A 206 6.00 -4.42 11.79
C PHE A 206 7.02 -4.12 12.90
N HIS A 207 7.53 -5.18 13.54
CA HIS A 207 8.65 -5.09 14.50
C HIS A 207 9.94 -4.54 13.88
N SER A 208 10.12 -4.58 12.56
CA SER A 208 11.25 -3.88 11.92
C SER A 208 11.18 -2.36 12.07
N ILE A 209 9.98 -1.83 12.37
CA ILE A 209 9.70 -0.41 12.57
C ILE A 209 9.44 -0.12 14.05
N ILE A 210 8.44 -0.74 14.71
CA ILE A 210 8.03 -0.34 16.07
C ILE A 210 9.12 -0.54 17.14
N ASP A 211 10.00 -1.54 16.97
CA ASP A 211 11.16 -1.76 17.87
C ASP A 211 12.38 -0.90 17.46
N SER A 212 12.30 -0.15 16.36
CA SER A 212 13.37 0.70 15.82
C SER A 212 13.21 2.16 16.29
N PRO A 213 14.31 2.86 16.63
CA PRO A 213 14.29 4.31 16.83
C PRO A 213 13.77 5.11 15.63
N ASP A 214 13.69 4.52 14.44
CA ASP A 214 13.09 5.15 13.26
C ASP A 214 11.61 5.48 13.48
N CYS A 215 10.87 4.67 14.23
CA CYS A 215 9.41 4.83 14.38
C CYS A 215 9.05 6.20 14.97
N GLY A 216 9.65 6.56 16.12
CA GLY A 216 9.43 7.86 16.76
C GLY A 216 10.02 9.07 16.00
N GLN A 217 10.84 8.85 14.96
CA GLN A 217 11.41 9.91 14.12
C GLN A 217 10.61 10.12 12.83
N ASN A 218 10.06 9.03 12.28
CA ASN A 218 9.51 8.99 10.94
C ASN A 218 7.99 8.86 10.90
N VAL A 219 7.36 8.27 11.93
CA VAL A 219 5.89 8.15 12.05
C VAL A 219 5.41 9.21 13.04
N VAL A 220 4.85 10.29 12.51
CA VAL A 220 4.59 11.53 13.24
C VAL A 220 3.23 12.12 12.90
N ASN A 221 2.69 12.97 13.78
CA ASN A 221 1.44 13.68 13.48
C ASN A 221 1.55 14.52 12.19
N LEU A 222 0.49 14.55 11.37
CA LEU A 222 0.44 15.27 10.09
C LEU A 222 0.83 16.75 10.17
N ASN A 223 0.66 17.41 11.32
CA ASN A 223 1.09 18.80 11.50
C ASN A 223 2.59 19.04 11.18
N ARG A 224 3.43 17.99 11.30
CA ARG A 224 4.87 18.03 11.02
C ARG A 224 5.19 18.21 9.54
N LEU A 225 4.32 17.74 8.63
CA LEU A 225 4.54 17.77 7.18
C LEU A 225 4.86 19.17 6.66
N THR A 226 4.20 20.20 7.19
CA THR A 226 4.44 21.61 6.80
C THR A 226 5.86 22.12 7.11
N THR A 227 6.54 21.52 8.09
CA THR A 227 7.94 21.82 8.42
C THR A 227 8.88 21.05 7.50
N ASP A 228 8.61 19.77 7.29
CA ASP A 228 9.48 18.88 6.51
C ASP A 228 9.45 19.23 5.01
N LEU A 229 8.33 19.78 4.50
CA LEU A 229 8.19 20.31 3.13
C LEU A 229 8.95 21.62 2.83
N GLN A 230 9.61 22.25 3.82
CA GLN A 230 10.27 23.55 3.61
C GLN A 230 11.51 23.49 2.69
N SER A 231 12.15 22.32 2.57
CA SER A 231 13.32 22.16 1.72
C SER A 231 13.47 20.72 1.19
N ILE A 232 14.19 20.54 0.08
CA ILE A 232 14.50 19.22 -0.49
C ILE A 232 15.21 18.32 0.54
N SER A 233 16.04 18.88 1.42
CA SER A 233 16.81 18.10 2.41
C SER A 233 16.02 17.72 3.66
N THR A 234 14.83 18.29 3.87
CA THR A 234 13.94 17.96 5.00
C THR A 234 12.75 17.10 4.58
N THR A 235 12.41 17.08 3.30
CA THR A 235 11.35 16.23 2.75
C THR A 235 11.87 14.81 2.52
N ALA A 236 11.12 13.80 2.97
CA ALA A 236 11.52 12.41 2.78
C ALA A 236 11.35 11.94 1.32
N ASN A 237 12.08 10.92 0.90
CA ASN A 237 11.93 10.34 -0.45
C ASN A 237 10.61 9.58 -0.60
N PHE A 238 10.10 8.95 0.46
CA PHE A 238 8.76 8.38 0.53
C PHE A 238 7.97 9.02 1.68
N ASN A 239 6.74 9.44 1.41
CA ASN A 239 5.86 10.08 2.37
C ASN A 239 4.49 9.41 2.24
N LEU A 240 4.05 8.69 3.27
CA LEU A 240 2.65 8.27 3.41
C LEU A 240 1.93 9.33 4.25
N ILE A 241 0.75 9.74 3.80
CA ILE A 241 -0.11 10.72 4.45
C ILE A 241 -1.47 10.06 4.65
N THR A 242 -1.87 9.96 5.91
CA THR A 242 -3.11 9.30 6.33
C THR A 242 -3.99 10.34 7.00
N PRO A 243 -5.15 10.70 6.43
CA PRO A 243 -6.12 11.55 7.13
C PRO A 243 -6.67 10.84 8.37
N ASN A 244 -7.31 11.61 9.25
CA ASN A 244 -8.03 11.07 10.41
C ASN A 244 -9.42 10.57 9.96
N LEU A 245 -10.11 9.82 10.83
CA LEU A 245 -11.43 9.22 10.52
C LEU A 245 -12.49 10.20 9.99
N CYS A 246 -12.37 11.50 10.26
CA CYS A 246 -13.29 12.49 9.73
C CYS A 246 -12.94 12.99 8.33
N ASP A 247 -11.66 12.99 7.97
CA ASP A 247 -11.11 13.61 6.77
C ASP A 247 -10.71 12.59 5.69
N ASP A 248 -10.81 11.30 5.99
CA ASP A 248 -10.37 10.20 5.14
C ASP A 248 -11.30 9.88 3.96
N GLY A 249 -12.60 10.09 4.10
CA GLY A 249 -13.61 9.76 3.09
C GLY A 249 -14.70 8.81 3.55
N HIS A 250 -14.55 8.15 4.70
CA HIS A 250 -15.45 7.11 5.19
C HIS A 250 -16.43 7.59 6.27
N ASP A 251 -15.98 7.92 7.48
CA ASP A 251 -16.92 8.12 8.60
C ASP A 251 -17.78 9.37 8.36
N SER A 252 -19.11 9.21 8.47
CA SER A 252 -20.05 10.32 8.33
C SER A 252 -21.35 10.09 9.13
N PRO A 253 -21.76 11.05 9.99
CA PRO A 253 -21.00 12.21 10.46
C PRO A 253 -19.84 11.80 11.39
N CYS A 254 -18.83 12.67 11.49
CA CYS A 254 -17.68 12.47 12.36
C CYS A 254 -18.07 12.47 13.86
N VAL A 255 -17.25 11.87 14.74
CA VAL A 255 -17.54 11.82 16.18
C VAL A 255 -17.54 13.19 16.86
N ASN A 256 -16.90 14.18 16.25
CA ASN A 256 -16.92 15.59 16.65
C ASN A 256 -18.05 16.42 16.01
N GLY A 257 -18.93 15.80 15.22
CA GLY A 257 -20.09 16.43 14.59
C GLY A 257 -19.81 17.13 13.25
N GLN A 258 -18.60 17.05 12.71
CA GLN A 258 -18.29 17.50 11.34
C GLN A 258 -18.96 16.59 10.27
N PRO A 259 -19.09 17.05 9.01
CA PRO A 259 -19.84 16.34 7.98
C PRO A 259 -19.32 14.93 7.66
N GLY A 260 -17.99 14.77 7.61
CA GLY A 260 -17.35 13.51 7.27
C GLY A 260 -17.48 13.14 5.79
N GLY A 261 -17.10 11.90 5.51
CA GLY A 261 -17.13 11.29 4.19
C GLY A 261 -16.33 12.07 3.13
N LEU A 262 -16.64 11.84 1.84
CA LEU A 262 -16.07 12.59 0.72
C LEU A 262 -16.19 14.13 0.81
N THR A 263 -17.06 14.68 1.67
CA THR A 263 -17.17 16.15 1.86
C THR A 263 -15.99 16.69 2.67
N SER A 264 -15.60 15.99 3.74
CA SER A 264 -14.39 16.31 4.50
C SER A 264 -13.13 15.99 3.68
N ALA A 265 -13.04 14.81 3.05
CA ALA A 265 -11.89 14.44 2.21
C ALA A 265 -11.63 15.44 1.07
N ASN A 266 -12.68 16.01 0.47
CA ASN A 266 -12.55 17.12 -0.48
C ASN A 266 -11.82 18.33 0.13
N THR A 267 -12.19 18.69 1.36
CA THR A 267 -11.65 19.85 2.10
C THR A 267 -10.22 19.58 2.55
N PHE A 268 -9.93 18.37 3.02
CA PHE A 268 -8.58 17.89 3.33
C PHE A 268 -7.66 18.01 2.12
N LEU A 269 -8.06 17.47 0.97
CA LEU A 269 -7.27 17.55 -0.26
C LEU A 269 -7.09 18.99 -0.76
N GLN A 270 -8.13 19.83 -0.68
CA GLN A 270 -8.06 21.26 -1.04
C GLN A 270 -7.03 22.03 -0.19
N LYS A 271 -6.77 21.61 1.05
CA LYS A 271 -5.72 22.14 1.92
C LYS A 271 -4.35 21.55 1.58
N TRP A 272 -4.23 20.22 1.58
CA TRP A 272 -2.93 19.55 1.61
C TRP A 272 -2.27 19.39 0.24
N VAL A 273 -3.04 19.16 -0.83
CA VAL A 273 -2.44 18.98 -2.17
C VAL A 273 -1.74 20.25 -2.66
N PRO A 274 -2.27 21.48 -2.50
CA PRO A 274 -1.52 22.70 -2.82
C PRO A 274 -0.24 22.86 -1.97
N ILE A 275 -0.25 22.48 -0.70
CA ILE A 275 0.92 22.56 0.20
C ILE A 275 2.02 21.59 -0.28
N ILE A 276 1.67 20.33 -0.55
CA ILE A 276 2.60 19.31 -1.05
C ILE A 276 3.15 19.71 -2.42
N THR A 277 2.27 20.05 -3.37
CA THR A 277 2.67 20.34 -4.75
C THR A 277 3.46 21.63 -4.92
N ALA A 278 3.34 22.60 -4.00
CA ALA A 278 4.18 23.79 -3.96
C ALA A 278 5.58 23.57 -3.35
N SER A 279 5.83 22.41 -2.72
CA SER A 279 7.10 22.16 -2.03
C SER A 279 8.30 22.07 -2.99
N PRO A 280 9.51 22.48 -2.57
CA PRO A 280 10.72 22.41 -3.41
C PRO A 280 11.07 20.98 -3.87
N ALA A 281 10.81 19.98 -3.02
CA ALA A 281 11.01 18.57 -3.34
C ALA A 281 10.05 18.11 -4.46
N PHE A 282 8.75 18.42 -4.33
CA PHE A 282 7.77 18.03 -5.32
C PHE A 282 8.01 18.70 -6.69
N GLN A 283 8.28 20.01 -6.68
CA GLN A 283 8.55 20.77 -7.91
C GLN A 283 9.80 20.29 -8.66
N LYS A 284 10.78 19.73 -7.95
CA LYS A 284 11.98 19.15 -8.56
C LYS A 284 11.64 17.85 -9.29
N ASP A 285 11.21 16.83 -8.54
CA ASP A 285 11.12 15.43 -8.97
C ASP A 285 10.05 14.64 -8.19
N GLY A 286 8.90 15.29 -7.93
CA GLY A 286 7.78 14.73 -7.18
C GLY A 286 6.80 13.86 -7.98
N LEU A 287 6.24 12.86 -7.31
CA LEU A 287 5.02 12.13 -7.67
C LEU A 287 4.08 12.15 -6.46
N LEU A 288 2.82 12.55 -6.65
CA LEU A 288 1.75 12.44 -5.68
C LEU A 288 0.75 11.42 -6.21
N ILE A 289 0.45 10.40 -5.40
CA ILE A 289 -0.59 9.39 -5.62
C ILE A 289 -1.69 9.67 -4.61
N ILE A 290 -2.94 9.69 -5.07
CA ILE A 290 -4.14 9.76 -4.23
C ILE A 290 -4.99 8.56 -4.60
N ASN A 291 -5.12 7.61 -3.69
CA ASN A 291 -5.89 6.36 -3.85
C ASN A 291 -6.89 6.21 -2.70
N PHE A 292 -7.66 5.12 -2.75
CA PHE A 292 -8.41 4.62 -1.60
C PHE A 292 -7.96 3.19 -1.30
N ASP A 293 -8.05 2.78 -0.05
CA ASP A 293 -7.86 1.41 0.45
C ASP A 293 -8.77 0.39 -0.27
N GLU A 294 -10.08 0.60 -0.25
CA GLU A 294 -11.09 -0.28 -0.82
C GLU A 294 -12.37 0.48 -1.21
N SER A 295 -13.28 -0.23 -1.88
CA SER A 295 -14.58 0.30 -2.27
C SER A 295 -15.65 -0.10 -1.25
N SER A 296 -16.38 0.88 -0.70
CA SER A 296 -17.57 0.67 0.16
C SER A 296 -18.78 0.01 -0.51
N TYR A 297 -18.68 -0.41 -1.79
CA TYR A 297 -19.78 -1.03 -2.51
C TYR A 297 -20.12 -2.43 -1.97
N ALA A 298 -21.06 -2.49 -1.05
CA ALA A 298 -21.69 -3.71 -0.57
C ALA A 298 -23.13 -3.84 -1.06
N SER A 299 -23.55 -5.06 -1.41
CA SER A 299 -24.96 -5.38 -1.57
C SER A 299 -25.60 -5.61 -0.19
N VAL A 300 -26.69 -4.88 0.10
CA VAL A 300 -27.33 -4.86 1.41
C VAL A 300 -28.60 -5.70 1.41
N THR A 301 -28.73 -6.65 2.33
CA THR A 301 -29.97 -7.39 2.58
C THR A 301 -30.35 -7.41 4.06
N GLN A 302 -31.62 -7.69 4.35
CA GLN A 302 -32.16 -7.81 5.70
C GLN A 302 -32.75 -9.22 5.87
N PRO A 303 -31.92 -10.27 6.12
CA PRO A 303 -32.38 -11.65 6.18
C PRO A 303 -33.39 -11.92 7.31
N SER A 304 -33.36 -11.15 8.39
CA SER A 304 -34.35 -11.19 9.46
C SER A 304 -34.38 -9.87 10.25
N ALA A 305 -35.40 -9.68 11.11
CA ALA A 305 -35.52 -8.47 11.91
C ALA A 305 -34.32 -8.30 12.86
N GLY A 306 -33.64 -7.16 12.78
CA GLY A 306 -32.43 -6.88 13.54
C GLY A 306 -31.15 -7.51 12.96
N GLN A 307 -31.19 -8.11 11.77
CA GLN A 307 -30.01 -8.62 11.07
C GLN A 307 -29.85 -7.93 9.71
N THR A 308 -28.74 -7.21 9.55
CA THR A 308 -28.28 -6.68 8.26
C THR A 308 -27.18 -7.58 7.72
N GLN A 309 -27.19 -7.88 6.42
CA GLN A 309 -26.05 -8.51 5.75
C GLN A 309 -25.52 -7.56 4.67
N LEU A 310 -24.25 -7.19 4.80
CA LEU A 310 -23.47 -6.48 3.79
C LEU A 310 -22.64 -7.53 3.04
N THR A 311 -22.83 -7.66 1.73
CA THR A 311 -22.07 -8.61 0.91
C THR A 311 -21.20 -7.87 -0.10
N PHE A 312 -19.89 -7.96 0.10
CA PHE A 312 -18.84 -7.37 -0.72
C PHE A 312 -18.43 -8.36 -1.82
N ALA A 313 -18.25 -7.88 -3.05
CA ALA A 313 -18.00 -8.74 -4.21
C ALA A 313 -16.56 -9.26 -4.25
N GLY A 314 -15.61 -8.42 -3.84
CA GLY A 314 -14.19 -8.74 -3.84
C GLY A 314 -13.60 -8.86 -5.23
N THR A 315 -14.01 -7.96 -6.13
CA THR A 315 -13.45 -7.88 -7.49
C THR A 315 -11.96 -7.57 -7.40
N THR A 316 -11.17 -8.51 -7.90
CA THR A 316 -9.71 -8.40 -8.03
C THR A 316 -9.34 -7.92 -9.42
N CYS A 317 -8.16 -7.32 -9.54
CA CYS A 317 -7.50 -7.09 -10.83
C CYS A 317 -6.16 -7.82 -10.91
N CYS A 318 -5.39 -7.56 -11.97
CA CYS A 318 -3.92 -7.58 -11.88
C CYS A 318 -3.29 -8.94 -11.55
N SER A 319 -4.02 -10.03 -11.82
CA SER A 319 -3.66 -11.41 -11.43
C SER A 319 -3.38 -11.58 -9.93
N GLN A 320 -4.03 -10.78 -9.07
CA GLN A 320 -3.93 -10.90 -7.61
C GLN A 320 -4.21 -12.33 -7.14
N GLN A 321 -3.32 -12.85 -6.28
CA GLN A 321 -3.45 -14.17 -5.68
C GLN A 321 -4.15 -14.09 -4.30
N PRO A 322 -4.86 -15.14 -3.85
CA PRO A 322 -5.32 -15.23 -2.47
C PRO A 322 -4.11 -15.40 -1.53
N GLY A 323 -4.10 -14.64 -0.42
CA GLY A 323 -3.06 -14.76 0.60
C GLY A 323 -3.03 -16.16 1.26
N PRO A 324 -1.85 -16.66 1.67
CA PRO A 324 -1.69 -18.03 2.16
C PRO A 324 -2.35 -18.32 3.51
N ASN A 325 -2.76 -17.26 4.24
CA ASN A 325 -3.32 -17.34 5.59
C ASN A 325 -4.86 -17.31 5.60
N LEU A 326 -5.49 -16.92 4.48
CA LEU A 326 -6.94 -16.78 4.41
C LEU A 326 -7.63 -18.13 4.18
N PRO A 327 -8.78 -18.40 4.86
CA PRO A 327 -9.61 -19.54 4.53
C PRO A 327 -10.34 -19.36 3.19
N ALA A 328 -10.98 -20.43 2.71
CA ALA A 328 -11.76 -20.39 1.48
C ALA A 328 -12.95 -19.40 1.60
N PHE A 329 -13.21 -18.68 0.51
CA PHE A 329 -14.35 -17.77 0.38
C PHE A 329 -15.64 -18.52 -0.02
N PRO A 330 -16.85 -17.99 0.29
CA PRO A 330 -17.11 -16.74 0.99
C PRO A 330 -16.80 -16.83 2.49
N GLN A 331 -16.29 -15.73 3.05
CA GLN A 331 -16.04 -15.56 4.48
C GLN A 331 -17.12 -14.66 5.09
N THR A 332 -17.40 -14.78 6.40
CA THR A 332 -18.34 -13.89 7.08
C THR A 332 -17.93 -13.63 8.52
N SER A 333 -17.80 -12.36 8.88
CA SER A 333 -17.70 -11.88 10.26
C SER A 333 -19.02 -11.22 10.68
N SER A 334 -19.26 -11.14 12.01
CA SER A 334 -20.49 -10.59 12.57
C SER A 334 -20.15 -9.60 13.69
N LEU A 335 -20.67 -8.38 13.60
CA LEU A 335 -20.53 -7.34 14.62
C LEU A 335 -21.90 -6.91 15.15
N SER A 336 -21.94 -6.43 16.39
CA SER A 336 -23.18 -5.96 17.04
C SER A 336 -23.16 -4.44 17.15
N TYR A 337 -24.07 -3.77 16.44
CA TYR A 337 -24.16 -2.31 16.40
C TYR A 337 -25.58 -1.85 16.77
N LYS A 338 -25.70 -1.03 17.83
CA LYS A 338 -26.97 -0.47 18.33
C LYS A 338 -28.10 -1.52 18.53
N GLY A 339 -27.74 -2.74 18.90
CA GLY A 339 -28.68 -3.85 19.12
C GLY A 339 -29.08 -4.63 17.86
N ALA A 340 -28.52 -4.31 16.70
CA ALA A 340 -28.62 -5.13 15.49
C ALA A 340 -27.33 -5.92 15.25
N THR A 341 -27.45 -7.11 14.64
CA THR A 341 -26.31 -7.85 14.09
C THR A 341 -26.06 -7.37 12.66
N ILE A 342 -24.82 -7.00 12.36
CA ILE A 342 -24.35 -6.72 11.01
C ILE A 342 -23.40 -7.86 10.62
N ASN A 343 -23.75 -8.61 9.58
CA ASN A 343 -22.91 -9.63 8.99
C ASN A 343 -22.16 -9.03 7.80
N LEU A 344 -20.83 -9.07 7.84
CA LEU A 344 -19.95 -8.66 6.75
C LEU A 344 -19.55 -9.92 5.99
N THR A 345 -20.12 -10.15 4.81
CA THR A 345 -19.82 -11.30 3.96
C THR A 345 -18.92 -10.88 2.80
N LYS A 346 -17.70 -11.43 2.75
CA LYS A 346 -16.75 -11.22 1.65
C LYS A 346 -16.85 -12.41 0.68
N GLN A 347 -17.09 -12.15 -0.60
CA GLN A 347 -17.19 -13.20 -1.63
C GLN A 347 -15.83 -13.59 -2.23
N SER A 348 -14.83 -12.72 -2.10
CA SER A 348 -13.48 -12.86 -2.65
C SER A 348 -12.54 -11.91 -1.89
N PHE A 349 -11.24 -12.02 -2.16
CA PHE A 349 -10.14 -11.33 -1.47
C PHE A 349 -9.71 -9.99 -2.09
N GLY A 350 -10.31 -9.53 -3.20
CA GLY A 350 -10.02 -8.18 -3.73
C GLY A 350 -10.75 -7.09 -2.96
N GLY A 351 -10.38 -5.82 -3.13
CA GLY A 351 -11.04 -4.66 -2.49
C GLY A 351 -12.03 -3.89 -3.36
N ASP A 352 -12.46 -4.47 -4.48
CA ASP A 352 -13.32 -3.80 -5.48
C ASP A 352 -12.70 -2.49 -6.05
N GLN A 353 -13.44 -1.78 -6.92
CA GLN A 353 -12.89 -0.70 -7.75
C GLN A 353 -13.02 0.68 -7.08
N THR A 354 -11.89 1.31 -6.77
CA THR A 354 -11.80 2.63 -6.11
C THR A 354 -11.45 3.76 -7.08
N GLY A 355 -10.48 3.51 -7.97
CA GLY A 355 -9.82 4.54 -8.76
C GLY A 355 -8.74 5.30 -7.98
N ALA A 356 -7.87 5.99 -8.72
CA ALA A 356 -6.82 6.82 -8.16
C ALA A 356 -6.53 8.04 -9.04
N VAL A 357 -5.94 9.09 -8.47
CA VAL A 357 -5.42 10.24 -9.19
C VAL A 357 -3.93 10.38 -8.91
N MET A 358 -3.14 10.68 -9.95
CA MET A 358 -1.70 10.87 -9.83
C MET A 358 -1.28 12.22 -10.41
N ILE A 359 -0.57 13.03 -9.63
CA ILE A 359 -0.05 14.34 -10.03
C ILE A 359 1.48 14.29 -10.07
N SER A 360 2.06 14.69 -11.19
CA SER A 360 3.52 14.86 -11.34
C SER A 360 3.83 15.68 -12.58
N ARG A 361 4.99 16.36 -12.60
CA ARG A 361 5.57 16.97 -13.82
C ARG A 361 5.84 15.96 -14.95
N PHE A 362 5.93 14.68 -14.60
CA PHE A 362 6.17 13.54 -15.50
C PHE A 362 4.88 12.95 -16.11
N ILE A 363 3.73 13.57 -15.81
CA ILE A 363 2.41 13.18 -16.30
C ILE A 363 1.84 14.37 -17.11
N LYS A 364 1.25 14.13 -18.27
CA LYS A 364 0.51 15.18 -19.01
C LYS A 364 -0.85 15.41 -18.33
N PRO A 365 -1.24 16.65 -18.02
CA PRO A 365 -2.56 16.95 -17.45
C PRO A 365 -3.71 16.39 -18.31
N GLY A 366 -4.70 15.78 -17.67
CA GLY A 366 -5.83 15.12 -18.34
C GLY A 366 -5.49 13.74 -18.92
N THR A 367 -4.42 13.10 -18.45
CA THR A 367 -4.13 11.69 -18.74
C THR A 367 -5.23 10.81 -18.15
N VAL A 368 -5.64 9.77 -18.86
CA VAL A 368 -6.59 8.76 -18.37
C VAL A 368 -6.01 7.38 -18.63
N SER A 369 -5.85 6.58 -17.59
CA SER A 369 -5.45 5.17 -17.72
C SER A 369 -6.61 4.24 -17.41
N THR A 370 -6.79 3.27 -18.30
CA THR A 370 -7.65 2.10 -18.12
C THR A 370 -6.83 0.83 -17.84
N VAL A 371 -5.52 0.96 -17.60
CA VAL A 371 -4.69 -0.17 -17.14
C VAL A 371 -5.12 -0.51 -15.71
N GLN A 372 -5.28 -1.81 -15.46
CA GLN A 372 -5.62 -2.32 -14.15
C GLN A 372 -4.43 -2.22 -13.20
N TYR A 373 -4.66 -1.62 -12.04
CA TYR A 373 -3.68 -1.49 -10.95
C TYR A 373 -4.32 -1.75 -9.59
N ASN A 374 -3.52 -2.19 -8.61
CA ASN A 374 -3.91 -2.26 -7.20
C ASN A 374 -2.76 -1.82 -6.29
N HIS A 375 -2.87 -2.01 -4.98
CA HIS A 375 -1.80 -1.64 -4.03
C HIS A 375 -0.47 -2.35 -4.29
N TYR A 376 -0.48 -3.63 -4.72
CA TYR A 376 0.74 -4.31 -5.13
C TYR A 376 1.38 -3.66 -6.37
N SER A 377 0.57 -3.23 -7.35
CA SER A 377 1.08 -2.42 -8.48
C SER A 377 1.69 -1.10 -8.03
N MET A 378 1.11 -0.45 -7.02
CA MET A 378 1.65 0.80 -6.47
C MET A 378 3.00 0.57 -5.80
N LEU A 379 3.09 -0.41 -4.89
CA LEU A 379 4.34 -0.78 -4.23
C LEU A 379 5.42 -1.12 -5.25
N LYS A 380 5.09 -1.99 -6.21
CA LYS A 380 5.96 -2.35 -7.34
C LYS A 380 6.50 -1.12 -8.08
N SER A 381 5.65 -0.13 -8.33
CA SER A 381 6.03 1.10 -9.04
C SER A 381 6.99 1.96 -8.23
N ILE A 382 6.84 1.98 -6.91
CA ILE A 382 7.72 2.72 -6.00
C ILE A 382 9.08 2.01 -5.89
N GLU A 383 9.08 0.67 -5.82
CA GLU A 383 10.28 -0.16 -5.89
C GLU A 383 11.02 0.05 -7.23
N ASP A 384 10.30 0.11 -8.36
CA ASP A 384 10.84 0.41 -9.69
C ASP A 384 11.43 1.84 -9.81
N ILE A 385 10.83 2.84 -9.15
CA ILE A 385 11.35 4.23 -9.07
C ILE A 385 12.68 4.27 -8.29
N PHE A 386 12.73 3.61 -7.13
CA PHE A 386 13.91 3.63 -6.25
C PHE A 386 14.97 2.56 -6.60
N GLN A 387 14.68 1.67 -7.55
CA GLN A 387 15.51 0.52 -7.97
C GLN A 387 15.74 -0.48 -6.83
N LEU A 388 14.65 -0.83 -6.14
CA LEU A 388 14.61 -1.81 -5.05
C LEU A 388 14.24 -3.20 -5.59
N GLY A 389 14.36 -4.22 -4.75
CA GLY A 389 13.76 -5.54 -5.05
C GLY A 389 12.26 -5.52 -4.73
N TYR A 390 11.47 -6.42 -5.33
CA TYR A 390 10.03 -6.45 -5.06
C TYR A 390 9.69 -7.24 -3.79
N LEU A 391 8.84 -6.67 -2.93
CA LEU A 391 8.32 -7.30 -1.71
C LEU A 391 7.01 -8.05 -1.96
N GLY A 392 6.91 -9.29 -1.47
CA GLY A 392 5.66 -10.04 -1.49
C GLY A 392 5.02 -10.11 -2.88
N TYR A 393 3.73 -9.83 -2.95
CA TYR A 393 2.98 -9.83 -4.22
C TYR A 393 3.29 -8.64 -5.14
N ALA A 394 4.07 -7.63 -4.73
CA ALA A 394 4.64 -6.69 -5.71
C ALA A 394 5.60 -7.40 -6.70
N GLY A 395 6.15 -8.56 -6.30
CA GLY A 395 6.96 -9.44 -7.14
C GLY A 395 6.18 -10.50 -7.94
N GLN A 396 4.85 -10.58 -7.83
CA GLN A 396 4.08 -11.67 -8.44
C GLN A 396 4.12 -11.64 -9.98
N ALA A 397 4.07 -12.83 -10.59
CA ALA A 397 4.09 -12.95 -12.05
C ALA A 397 2.85 -12.31 -12.70
N GLY A 398 3.08 -11.47 -13.71
CA GLY A 398 2.01 -10.79 -14.46
C GLY A 398 1.52 -9.47 -13.85
N LEU A 399 1.95 -9.10 -12.65
CA LEU A 399 1.67 -7.80 -12.08
C LEU A 399 2.46 -6.69 -12.79
N VAL A 400 1.74 -5.64 -13.19
CA VAL A 400 2.32 -4.45 -13.83
C VAL A 400 2.40 -3.31 -12.82
N GLY A 401 3.51 -2.57 -12.86
CA GLY A 401 3.62 -1.23 -12.25
C GLY A 401 3.12 -0.16 -13.21
N PHE A 402 2.97 1.06 -12.70
CA PHE A 402 2.63 2.27 -13.45
C PHE A 402 3.62 2.45 -14.61
N GLY A 403 3.13 2.68 -15.82
CA GLY A 403 3.95 2.70 -17.03
C GLY A 403 3.80 3.98 -17.85
N ASN A 404 4.01 3.85 -19.16
CA ASN A 404 3.87 4.95 -20.13
C ASN A 404 2.43 5.46 -20.30
N ASP A 405 1.45 4.73 -19.76
CA ASP A 405 0.05 5.12 -19.65
C ASP A 405 -0.19 6.15 -18.52
N ILE A 406 0.64 6.12 -17.47
CA ILE A 406 0.66 7.12 -16.39
C ILE A 406 1.66 8.22 -16.72
N PHE A 407 2.93 7.86 -16.89
CA PHE A 407 4.05 8.80 -17.02
C PHE A 407 4.21 9.29 -18.46
N THR A 408 3.16 9.93 -18.95
CA THR A 408 3.00 10.37 -20.34
C THR A 408 3.91 11.56 -20.71
N ASN A 409 4.72 12.10 -19.79
CA ASN A 409 5.57 13.29 -19.97
C ASN A 409 7.02 13.08 -19.50
N LEU A 410 7.58 11.89 -19.74
CA LEU A 410 8.99 11.52 -19.49
C LEU A 410 9.93 11.81 -20.67
#